data_AF-A0A7I7P3Z1-F1
#
_entry.id   AF-A0A7I7P3Z1-F1
#
_cell.length_a   1.000
_cell.length_b   1.000
_cell.length_c   1.000
_cell.angle_alpha   90.00
_cell.angle_beta   90.00
_cell.angle_gamma   90.00
#
_symmetry.space_group_name_H-M   'P 1'
#
loop_
_entity.id
_entity.type
_entity.pdbx_description
1 polymer ?
#
loop_
_entity_poly.entity_id
_entity_poly.type
_entity_poly.pdbx_seq_one_letter_code
_entity_poly.pdbx_strand_id
1 'polypeptide(L)'
;MTAPAWRSTLTADEQRQVRELVSAATEFDGVAPVGEQVLRELAHDRTGHLSISEADEIVGYLNLSRDPDAAMAELVVHPRVRRRGLGTALARAALAETAGRNRFWAHGTLEPARATASALGLVPVRELLQMRRTLRGAHDLADPVPGVRVRTYAGATDDAELLRVNNAAFADHPEQGGWTEVQLAERRNEPWFDPAGLFLAFDEADRTGKLLGFHWTKVHPDQPGLGEVYVVGVDPAAQGRGMGRMLTAIGIESLARRLAGSPDPTVLLYVESDNVAAVRTYQRLGFSTYSVDTAYAAAPE
;
A
#
# COMPACT_ATOMS: atom_id res chain seq x y z
N MET A 1 12.19 29.61 -15.84
CA MET A 1 11.60 28.26 -15.91
C MET A 1 10.16 28.43 -16.34
N THR A 2 9.73 27.79 -17.42
CA THR A 2 8.32 27.69 -17.82
C THR A 2 7.55 27.01 -16.69
N ALA A 3 6.35 27.49 -16.37
CA ALA A 3 5.50 26.82 -15.39
C ALA A 3 5.18 25.40 -15.91
N PRO A 4 5.30 24.35 -15.08
CA PRO A 4 4.98 23.00 -15.51
C PRO A 4 3.49 22.93 -15.88
N ALA A 5 3.18 22.34 -17.02
CA ALA A 5 1.82 22.24 -17.56
C ALA A 5 1.21 20.88 -17.24
N TRP A 6 -0.03 20.87 -16.75
CA TRP A 6 -0.76 19.63 -16.48
C TRP A 6 -1.01 18.84 -17.75
N ARG A 7 -0.80 17.53 -17.66
CA ARG A 7 -1.06 16.58 -18.73
C ARG A 7 -1.95 15.46 -18.23
N SER A 8 -2.83 14.96 -19.08
CA SER A 8 -3.64 13.76 -18.83
C SER A 8 -2.96 12.48 -19.28
N THR A 9 -1.98 12.56 -20.17
CA THR A 9 -1.24 11.41 -20.70
C THR A 9 0.25 11.72 -20.83
N LEU A 10 1.07 10.67 -20.88
CA LEU A 10 2.51 10.73 -21.11
C LEU A 10 2.89 9.90 -22.32
N THR A 11 3.84 10.39 -23.11
CA THR A 11 4.46 9.62 -24.20
C THR A 11 5.29 8.45 -23.64
N ALA A 12 5.57 7.44 -24.47
CA ALA A 12 6.40 6.29 -24.06
C ALA A 12 7.80 6.72 -23.58
N ASP A 13 8.34 7.80 -24.16
CA ASP A 13 9.62 8.38 -23.75
C ASP A 13 9.55 8.98 -22.35
N GLU A 14 8.53 9.80 -22.08
CA GLU A 14 8.32 10.42 -20.77
C GLU A 14 8.03 9.38 -19.70
N GLN A 15 7.25 8.33 -20.00
CA GLN A 15 7.01 7.23 -19.08
C GLN A 15 8.33 6.53 -18.69
N ARG A 16 9.23 6.32 -19.65
CA ARG A 16 10.57 5.75 -19.39
C ARG A 16 11.39 6.69 -18.51
N GLN A 17 11.47 7.97 -18.84
CA GLN A 17 12.21 8.96 -18.05
C GLN A 17 11.69 9.08 -16.61
N VAL A 18 10.36 9.03 -16.41
CA VAL A 18 9.77 9.03 -15.06
C VAL A 18 10.18 7.77 -14.28
N ARG A 19 10.18 6.58 -14.90
CA ARG A 19 10.64 5.33 -14.26
C ARG A 19 12.14 5.38 -13.91
N GLU A 20 12.96 5.98 -14.76
CA GLU A 20 14.40 6.20 -14.51
C GLU A 20 14.60 7.16 -13.32
N LEU A 21 13.86 8.27 -13.28
CA LEU A 21 13.85 9.22 -12.15
C LEU A 21 13.45 8.55 -10.84
N VAL A 22 12.37 7.77 -10.85
CA VAL A 22 11.90 7.03 -9.65
C VAL A 22 12.96 6.03 -9.20
N SER A 23 13.58 5.30 -10.12
CA SER A 23 14.65 4.34 -9.80
C SER A 23 15.86 5.05 -9.16
N ALA A 24 16.33 6.14 -9.76
CA ALA A 24 17.48 6.91 -9.26
C ALA A 24 17.22 7.51 -7.87
N ALA A 25 16.00 8.01 -7.62
CA ALA A 25 15.62 8.49 -6.31
C ALA A 25 15.49 7.35 -5.28
N THR A 26 14.95 6.19 -5.68
CA THR A 26 14.85 5.00 -4.83
C THR A 26 16.23 4.51 -4.38
N GLU A 27 17.18 4.43 -5.31
CA GLU A 27 18.57 4.03 -5.00
C GLU A 27 19.22 5.00 -4.01
N PHE A 28 19.00 6.30 -4.18
CA PHE A 28 19.58 7.32 -3.31
C PHE A 28 18.92 7.38 -1.91
N ASP A 29 17.59 7.30 -1.85
CA ASP A 29 16.82 7.47 -0.61
C ASP A 29 16.61 6.15 0.16
N GLY A 30 16.82 5.00 -0.48
CA GLY A 30 16.51 3.67 0.06
C GLY A 30 15.01 3.37 0.18
N VAL A 31 14.16 4.25 -0.34
CA VAL A 31 12.69 4.16 -0.31
C VAL A 31 12.15 4.65 -1.65
N ALA A 32 11.17 3.95 -2.22
CA ALA A 32 10.51 4.37 -3.44
C ALA A 32 9.75 5.69 -3.20
N PRO A 33 9.97 6.75 -4.00
CA PRO A 33 9.36 8.06 -3.77
C PRO A 33 7.90 8.15 -4.23
N VAL A 34 7.42 7.14 -4.96
CA VAL A 34 6.02 6.98 -5.38
C VAL A 34 5.61 5.51 -5.28
N GLY A 35 4.34 5.24 -5.04
CA GLY A 35 3.76 3.90 -4.92
C GLY A 35 3.63 3.16 -6.25
N GLU A 36 3.40 1.84 -6.18
CA GLU A 36 3.20 0.99 -7.36
C GLU A 36 2.02 1.47 -8.23
N GLN A 37 0.96 2.01 -7.61
CA GLN A 37 -0.20 2.51 -8.35
C GLN A 37 0.19 3.67 -9.28
N VAL A 38 1.00 4.62 -8.83
CA VAL A 38 1.48 5.73 -9.67
C VAL A 38 2.23 5.23 -10.90
N LEU A 39 3.05 4.19 -10.73
CA LEU A 39 3.79 3.57 -11.85
C LEU A 39 2.87 2.84 -12.84
N ARG A 40 1.73 2.31 -12.40
CA ARG A 40 0.68 1.74 -13.27
C ARG A 40 -0.05 2.85 -14.03
N GLU A 41 -0.37 3.97 -13.37
CA GLU A 41 -1.08 5.09 -14.00
C GLU A 41 -0.30 5.80 -15.11
N LEU A 42 1.04 5.62 -15.20
CA LEU A 42 1.86 6.25 -16.25
C LEU A 42 1.39 5.93 -17.69
N ALA A 43 0.80 4.76 -17.90
CA ALA A 43 0.32 4.30 -19.21
C ALA A 43 -1.18 4.58 -19.45
N HIS A 44 -1.85 5.25 -18.52
CA HIS A 44 -3.29 5.52 -18.54
C HIS A 44 -3.58 7.02 -18.54
N ASP A 45 -4.83 7.40 -18.77
CA ASP A 45 -5.32 8.78 -18.80
C ASP A 45 -6.17 9.18 -17.58
N ARG A 46 -6.09 8.37 -16.51
CA ARG A 46 -6.93 8.49 -15.31
C ARG A 46 -6.43 9.50 -14.28
N THR A 47 -5.20 9.99 -14.43
CA THR A 47 -4.55 10.90 -13.46
C THR A 47 -4.09 12.21 -14.11
N GLY A 48 -3.60 13.15 -13.30
CA GLY A 48 -2.91 14.35 -13.76
C GLY A 48 -1.41 14.19 -13.58
N HIS A 49 -0.63 14.65 -14.55
CA HIS A 49 0.83 14.59 -14.52
C HIS A 49 1.44 16.00 -14.65
N LEU A 50 2.46 16.26 -13.84
CA LEU A 50 3.37 17.40 -14.01
C LEU A 50 4.80 16.88 -14.10
N SER A 51 5.59 17.45 -15.01
CA SER A 51 7.02 17.19 -15.12
C SER A 51 7.80 18.50 -15.22
N ILE A 52 9.02 18.48 -14.71
CA ILE A 52 10.02 19.53 -14.86
C ILE A 52 11.23 18.90 -15.54
N SER A 53 11.67 19.49 -16.65
CA SER A 53 12.82 19.01 -17.41
C SER A 53 13.99 19.99 -17.38
N GLU A 54 15.21 19.47 -17.29
CA GLU A 54 16.47 20.20 -17.53
C GLU A 54 17.24 19.46 -18.64
N ALA A 55 17.66 20.17 -19.70
CA ALA A 55 18.40 19.59 -20.83
C ALA A 55 17.75 18.31 -21.43
N ASP A 56 16.43 18.36 -21.66
CA ASP A 56 15.59 17.26 -22.18
C ASP A 56 15.44 16.03 -21.27
N GLU A 57 15.94 16.09 -20.02
CA GLU A 57 15.74 15.05 -18.99
C GLU A 57 14.69 15.50 -17.96
N ILE A 58 13.72 14.64 -17.62
CA ILE A 58 12.79 14.88 -16.51
C ILE A 58 13.53 14.76 -15.18
N VAL A 59 13.65 15.89 -14.48
CA VAL A 59 14.32 15.99 -13.16
C VAL A 59 13.34 16.19 -12.00
N GLY A 60 12.07 16.41 -12.28
CA GLY A 60 11.00 16.45 -11.29
C GLY A 60 9.69 15.94 -11.88
N TYR A 61 8.93 15.18 -11.09
CA TYR A 61 7.67 14.59 -11.51
C TYR A 61 6.65 14.64 -10.36
N LEU A 62 5.39 14.84 -10.70
CA LEU A 62 4.25 14.72 -9.80
C LEU A 62 3.10 14.01 -10.51
N ASN A 63 2.51 13.03 -9.82
CA ASN A 63 1.22 12.44 -10.16
C ASN A 63 0.14 13.00 -9.23
N LEU A 64 -1.07 13.23 -9.77
CA LEU A 64 -2.25 13.64 -9.02
C LEU A 64 -3.42 12.72 -9.38
N SER A 65 -3.92 11.96 -8.40
CA SER A 65 -5.16 11.21 -8.58
C SER A 65 -6.36 12.15 -8.69
N ARG A 66 -7.33 11.80 -9.54
CA ARG A 66 -8.50 12.64 -9.86
C ARG A 66 -9.73 12.35 -8.99
N ASP A 67 -9.54 11.73 -7.82
CA ASP A 67 -10.63 11.53 -6.87
C ASP A 67 -11.06 12.87 -6.28
N PRO A 68 -12.30 13.37 -6.49
CA PRO A 68 -12.73 14.67 -6.00
C PRO A 68 -12.73 14.77 -4.46
N ASP A 69 -12.95 13.65 -3.77
CA ASP A 69 -13.08 13.57 -2.32
C ASP A 69 -11.78 13.11 -1.64
N ALA A 70 -10.87 12.49 -2.40
CA ALA A 70 -9.62 11.93 -1.89
C ALA A 70 -8.39 12.16 -2.82
N ALA A 71 -8.33 13.30 -3.52
CA ALA A 71 -7.22 13.63 -4.41
C ALA A 71 -5.86 13.48 -3.69
N MET A 72 -4.98 12.65 -4.25
CA MET A 72 -3.67 12.32 -3.70
C MET A 72 -2.59 12.69 -4.70
N ALA A 73 -1.58 13.41 -4.22
CA ALA A 73 -0.40 13.76 -4.99
C ALA A 73 0.83 13.01 -4.47
N GLU A 74 1.59 12.45 -5.39
CA GLU A 74 2.89 11.84 -5.11
C GLU A 74 3.93 12.49 -6.02
N LEU A 75 5.06 12.92 -5.47
CA LEU A 75 6.05 13.67 -6.22
C LEU A 75 7.48 13.27 -5.89
N VAL A 76 8.35 13.43 -6.87
CA VAL A 76 9.77 13.14 -6.78
C VAL A 76 10.58 14.24 -7.46
N VAL A 77 11.72 14.59 -6.86
CA VAL A 77 12.74 15.45 -7.46
C VAL A 77 14.06 14.71 -7.45
N HIS A 78 14.73 14.71 -8.60
CA HIS A 78 15.99 14.01 -8.80
C HIS A 78 17.02 14.46 -7.74
N PRO A 79 17.70 13.52 -7.03
CA PRO A 79 18.60 13.85 -5.92
C PRO A 79 19.63 14.96 -6.22
N ARG A 80 20.24 14.93 -7.41
CA ARG A 80 21.24 15.91 -7.89
C ARG A 80 20.76 17.35 -8.01
N VAL A 81 19.45 17.60 -8.11
CA VAL A 81 18.88 18.95 -8.30
C VAL A 81 17.91 19.36 -7.19
N ARG A 82 17.92 18.64 -6.06
CA ARG A 82 17.17 19.03 -4.86
C ARG A 82 17.62 20.39 -4.34
N ARG A 83 16.79 20.99 -3.48
CA ARG A 83 17.04 22.30 -2.84
C ARG A 83 17.08 23.50 -3.82
N ARG A 84 16.61 23.32 -5.06
CA ARG A 84 16.44 24.38 -6.07
C ARG A 84 15.00 24.90 -6.19
N GLY A 85 14.10 24.52 -5.27
CA GLY A 85 12.69 24.93 -5.27
C GLY A 85 11.75 24.12 -6.18
N LEU A 86 12.25 23.09 -6.89
CA LEU A 86 11.44 22.29 -7.83
C LEU A 86 10.29 21.54 -7.14
N GLY A 87 10.54 20.91 -5.98
CA GLY A 87 9.51 20.22 -5.22
C GLY A 87 8.41 21.16 -4.72
N THR A 88 8.81 22.34 -4.24
CA THR A 88 7.89 23.43 -3.87
C THR A 88 7.04 23.88 -5.06
N ALA A 89 7.64 24.02 -6.25
CA ALA A 89 6.91 24.40 -7.45
C ALA A 89 5.86 23.35 -7.85
N LEU A 90 6.21 22.06 -7.85
CA LEU A 90 5.29 20.96 -8.11
C LEU A 90 4.14 20.91 -7.09
N ALA A 91 4.46 20.96 -5.79
CA ALA A 91 3.46 20.90 -4.73
C ALA A 91 2.49 22.09 -4.77
N ARG A 92 3.00 23.32 -5.02
CA ARG A 92 2.13 24.50 -5.19
C ARG A 92 1.20 24.39 -6.40
N ALA A 93 1.66 23.80 -7.49
CA ALA A 93 0.81 23.56 -8.66
C ALA A 93 -0.32 22.57 -8.34
N ALA A 94 -0.06 21.50 -7.59
CA ALA A 94 -1.08 20.56 -7.12
C ALA A 94 -2.10 21.21 -6.16
N LEU A 95 -1.62 22.01 -5.21
CA LEU A 95 -2.49 22.77 -4.31
C LEU A 95 -3.40 23.74 -5.08
N ALA A 96 -2.86 24.44 -6.09
CA ALA A 96 -3.64 25.34 -6.92
C ALA A 96 -4.71 24.60 -7.75
N GLU A 97 -4.34 23.46 -8.35
CA GLU A 97 -5.25 22.64 -9.18
C GLU A 97 -6.46 22.14 -8.38
N THR A 98 -6.26 21.80 -7.12
CA THR A 98 -7.31 21.21 -6.27
C THR A 98 -7.94 22.19 -5.28
N ALA A 99 -7.58 23.47 -5.36
CA ALA A 99 -7.93 24.49 -4.38
C ALA A 99 -7.62 24.05 -2.93
N GLY A 100 -6.45 23.44 -2.74
CA GLY A 100 -5.93 22.99 -1.45
C GLY A 100 -6.54 21.70 -0.90
N ARG A 101 -7.42 21.02 -1.65
CA ARG A 101 -8.11 19.80 -1.19
C ARG A 101 -7.27 18.53 -1.33
N ASN A 102 -6.22 18.54 -2.15
CA ASN A 102 -5.38 17.36 -2.29
C ASN A 102 -4.52 17.10 -1.05
N ARG A 103 -4.15 15.84 -0.89
CA ARG A 103 -3.12 15.39 0.06
C ARG A 103 -1.82 15.09 -0.68
N PHE A 104 -0.72 15.00 0.04
CA PHE A 104 0.59 14.60 -0.46
C PHE A 104 1.08 13.39 0.30
N TRP A 105 1.44 12.32 -0.42
CA TRP A 105 2.02 11.14 0.22
C TRP A 105 3.54 11.28 0.35
N ALA A 106 4.07 11.02 1.55
CA ALA A 106 5.50 11.02 1.83
C ALA A 106 5.94 9.62 2.29
N HIS A 107 6.35 8.79 1.35
CA HIS A 107 6.86 7.44 1.62
C HIS A 107 8.10 7.49 2.54
N GLY A 108 8.08 6.70 3.61
CA GLY A 108 9.12 6.65 4.64
C GLY A 108 9.24 7.92 5.49
N THR A 109 8.43 8.95 5.23
CA THR A 109 8.45 10.26 5.92
C THR A 109 9.89 10.76 6.09
N LEU A 110 10.62 10.88 4.99
CA LEU A 110 12.03 11.29 5.02
C LEU A 110 12.17 12.76 5.48
N GLU A 111 13.35 13.13 6.00
CA GLU A 111 13.61 14.51 6.44
C GLU A 111 13.31 15.56 5.35
N PRO A 112 13.71 15.37 4.07
CA PRO A 112 13.43 16.37 3.04
C PRO A 112 11.93 16.58 2.80
N ALA A 113 11.13 15.52 2.94
CA ALA A 113 9.67 15.60 2.82
C ALA A 113 9.07 16.37 4.01
N ARG A 114 9.49 16.09 5.24
CA ARG A 114 9.09 16.85 6.45
C ARG A 114 9.43 18.33 6.33
N ALA A 115 10.66 18.64 5.92
CA ALA A 115 11.12 20.02 5.74
C ALA A 115 10.31 20.74 4.65
N THR A 116 10.00 20.06 3.54
CA THR A 116 9.20 20.62 2.44
C THR A 116 7.75 20.84 2.87
N ALA A 117 7.14 19.90 3.58
CA ALA A 117 5.78 20.03 4.12
C ALA A 117 5.69 21.22 5.08
N SER A 118 6.65 21.34 6.02
CA SER A 118 6.72 22.48 6.94
C SER A 118 6.88 23.81 6.21
N ALA A 119 7.76 23.89 5.20
CA ALA A 119 7.96 25.10 4.40
C ALA A 119 6.73 25.51 3.56
N LEU A 120 5.83 24.56 3.29
CA LEU A 120 4.56 24.78 2.60
C LEU A 120 3.37 25.00 3.56
N GLY A 121 3.58 24.94 4.87
CA GLY A 121 2.51 25.03 5.87
C GLY A 121 1.57 23.82 5.89
N LEU A 122 2.03 22.66 5.39
CA LEU A 122 1.25 21.43 5.38
C LEU A 122 1.39 20.70 6.72
N VAL A 123 0.32 20.02 7.13
CA VAL A 123 0.25 19.25 8.38
C VAL A 123 0.01 17.77 8.09
N PRO A 124 0.52 16.84 8.93
CA PRO A 124 0.20 15.43 8.80
C PRO A 124 -1.28 15.20 9.14
N VAL A 125 -1.98 14.44 8.28
CA VAL A 125 -3.41 14.12 8.47
C VAL A 125 -3.72 12.62 8.48
N ARG A 126 -2.77 11.79 8.06
CA ARG A 126 -2.85 10.31 8.08
C ARG A 126 -1.43 9.76 8.17
N GLU A 127 -1.23 8.74 8.97
CA GLU A 127 0.03 8.00 9.06
C GLU A 127 -0.23 6.51 8.86
N LEU A 128 0.42 5.94 7.85
CA LEU A 128 0.40 4.52 7.53
C LEU A 128 1.70 3.89 8.00
N LEU A 129 1.61 3.01 8.99
CA LEU A 129 2.77 2.31 9.55
C LEU A 129 3.10 1.11 8.68
N GLN A 130 4.34 1.05 8.18
CA GLN A 130 4.90 -0.22 7.71
C GLN A 130 5.52 -0.93 8.90
N MET A 131 5.01 -2.11 9.26
CA MET A 131 5.59 -2.93 10.31
C MET A 131 6.26 -4.15 9.69
N ARG A 132 7.36 -4.62 10.31
CA ARG A 132 8.08 -5.82 9.88
C ARG A 132 8.37 -6.75 11.05
N ARG A 133 8.55 -8.03 10.75
CA ARG A 133 9.22 -9.00 11.62
C ARG A 133 10.02 -10.02 10.80
N THR A 134 11.04 -10.60 11.43
CA THR A 134 11.69 -11.77 10.87
C THR A 134 10.77 -12.99 10.87
N LEU A 135 10.91 -13.82 9.84
CA LEU A 135 10.28 -15.13 9.71
C LEU A 135 11.17 -16.26 10.24
N ARG A 136 12.41 -15.97 10.67
CA ARG A 136 13.29 -16.96 11.29
C ARG A 136 12.65 -17.47 12.59
N GLY A 137 12.49 -18.78 12.71
CA GLY A 137 11.91 -19.41 13.90
C GLY A 137 10.43 -19.08 14.10
N ALA A 138 9.72 -18.61 13.07
CA ALA A 138 8.27 -18.43 13.11
C ALA A 138 7.57 -19.79 13.07
N HIS A 139 7.43 -20.42 14.23
CA HIS A 139 6.71 -21.68 14.43
C HIS A 139 5.64 -21.51 15.53
N ASP A 140 4.56 -22.29 15.43
CA ASP A 140 3.50 -22.42 16.43
C ASP A 140 2.86 -21.10 16.88
N LEU A 141 2.59 -20.21 15.92
CA LEU A 141 2.01 -18.88 16.21
C LEU A 141 0.48 -18.90 16.28
N ALA A 142 -0.16 -19.97 15.77
CA ALA A 142 -1.59 -20.05 15.59
C ALA A 142 -2.27 -21.00 16.61
N ASP A 143 -3.00 -20.42 17.56
CA ASP A 143 -4.00 -21.17 18.31
C ASP A 143 -5.26 -21.33 17.43
N PRO A 144 -5.74 -22.55 17.17
CA PRO A 144 -6.95 -22.75 16.40
C PRO A 144 -8.15 -22.18 17.15
N VAL A 145 -9.01 -21.47 16.45
CA VAL A 145 -10.29 -21.05 17.02
C VAL A 145 -11.30 -22.19 16.85
N PRO A 146 -11.99 -22.62 17.94
CA PRO A 146 -12.95 -23.71 17.86
C PRO A 146 -14.08 -23.45 16.86
N GLY A 147 -14.47 -24.48 16.12
CA GLY A 147 -15.55 -24.43 15.13
C GLY A 147 -15.19 -23.66 13.85
N VAL A 148 -13.90 -23.47 13.58
CA VAL A 148 -13.41 -22.77 12.39
C VAL A 148 -12.51 -23.68 11.57
N ARG A 149 -12.85 -23.83 10.30
CA ARG A 149 -12.05 -24.56 9.32
C ARG A 149 -11.36 -23.59 8.39
N VAL A 150 -10.04 -23.73 8.29
CA VAL A 150 -9.23 -22.93 7.35
C VAL A 150 -8.87 -23.77 6.14
N ARG A 151 -9.03 -23.20 4.95
CA ARG A 151 -8.51 -23.74 3.69
C ARG A 151 -7.99 -22.61 2.82
N THR A 152 -7.25 -22.94 1.76
CA THR A 152 -6.86 -21.95 0.76
C THR A 152 -8.00 -21.67 -0.21
N TYR A 153 -7.85 -20.57 -0.95
CA TYR A 153 -8.73 -20.14 -2.02
C TYR A 153 -8.80 -21.18 -3.15
N ALA A 154 -10.02 -21.45 -3.62
CA ALA A 154 -10.35 -22.47 -4.61
C ALA A 154 -10.70 -21.92 -6.00
N GLY A 155 -10.54 -20.60 -6.21
CA GLY A 155 -10.94 -19.93 -7.45
C GLY A 155 -12.26 -19.18 -7.31
N ALA A 156 -12.87 -18.86 -8.45
CA ALA A 156 -14.01 -17.95 -8.54
C ALA A 156 -15.24 -18.35 -7.69
N THR A 157 -15.34 -19.61 -7.27
CA THR A 157 -16.40 -20.07 -6.35
C THR A 157 -16.33 -19.41 -4.97
N ASP A 158 -15.16 -18.90 -4.57
CA ASP A 158 -14.97 -18.21 -3.29
C ASP A 158 -15.16 -16.69 -3.39
N ASP A 159 -15.23 -16.12 -4.61
CA ASP A 159 -15.20 -14.67 -4.83
C ASP A 159 -16.35 -13.94 -4.13
N ALA A 160 -17.56 -14.50 -4.20
CA ALA A 160 -18.75 -13.87 -3.61
C ALA A 160 -18.59 -13.67 -2.10
N GLU A 161 -18.13 -14.69 -1.38
CA GLU A 161 -17.90 -14.60 0.06
C GLU A 161 -16.65 -13.76 0.40
N LEU A 162 -15.59 -13.85 -0.40
CA LEU A 162 -14.39 -13.03 -0.23
C LEU A 162 -14.72 -11.54 -0.36
N LEU A 163 -15.48 -11.15 -1.39
CA LEU A 163 -15.96 -9.78 -1.59
C LEU A 163 -16.89 -9.33 -0.47
N ARG A 164 -17.84 -10.18 -0.04
CA ARG A 164 -18.76 -9.86 1.06
C ARG A 164 -17.99 -9.55 2.34
N VAL A 165 -17.05 -10.42 2.73
CA VAL A 165 -16.25 -10.23 3.95
C VAL A 165 -15.29 -9.04 3.81
N ASN A 166 -14.66 -8.86 2.65
CA ASN A 166 -13.81 -7.70 2.39
C ASN A 166 -14.59 -6.40 2.57
N ASN A 167 -15.71 -6.25 1.87
CA ASN A 167 -16.49 -5.02 1.89
C ASN A 167 -17.12 -4.76 3.26
N ALA A 168 -17.43 -5.81 4.04
CA ALA A 168 -17.89 -5.65 5.41
C ALA A 168 -16.76 -5.26 6.37
N ALA A 169 -15.57 -5.87 6.26
CA ALA A 169 -14.43 -5.59 7.12
C ALA A 169 -13.82 -4.20 6.86
N PHE A 170 -13.96 -3.69 5.63
CA PHE A 170 -13.35 -2.47 5.14
C PHE A 170 -14.39 -1.44 4.65
N ALA A 171 -15.61 -1.46 5.20
CA ALA A 171 -16.73 -0.62 4.74
C ALA A 171 -16.38 0.87 4.64
N ASP A 172 -15.61 1.38 5.60
CA ASP A 172 -15.19 2.80 5.66
C ASP A 172 -13.78 3.04 5.10
N HIS A 173 -13.12 2.03 4.52
CA HIS A 173 -11.75 2.15 4.03
C HIS A 173 -11.72 2.67 2.58
N PRO A 174 -11.04 3.79 2.29
CA PRO A 174 -11.10 4.44 0.98
C PRO A 174 -10.58 3.55 -0.17
N GLU A 175 -9.54 2.75 0.08
CA GLU A 175 -8.86 1.97 -0.97
C GLU A 175 -9.21 0.47 -0.96
N GLN A 176 -9.82 -0.02 0.12
CA GLN A 176 -10.02 -1.46 0.38
C GLN A 176 -11.50 -1.82 0.47
N GLY A 177 -12.38 -0.86 0.77
CA GLY A 177 -13.82 -1.01 0.70
C GLY A 177 -14.34 -1.00 -0.75
N GLY A 178 -15.59 -1.44 -0.93
CA GLY A 178 -16.30 -1.32 -2.22
C GLY A 178 -15.69 -2.14 -3.37
N TRP A 179 -14.89 -3.17 -3.07
CA TRP A 179 -14.34 -4.03 -4.11
C TRP A 179 -15.45 -4.80 -4.83
N THR A 180 -15.21 -5.02 -6.12
CA THR A 180 -16.00 -5.86 -7.01
C THR A 180 -15.12 -6.96 -7.60
N GLU A 181 -15.71 -7.80 -8.45
CA GLU A 181 -14.97 -8.81 -9.21
C GLU A 181 -13.83 -8.22 -10.04
N VAL A 182 -13.94 -6.95 -10.45
CA VAL A 182 -12.88 -6.24 -11.21
C VAL A 182 -11.60 -6.14 -10.38
N GLN A 183 -11.68 -5.61 -9.15
CA GLN A 183 -10.50 -5.43 -8.29
C GLN A 183 -9.85 -6.78 -7.93
N LEU A 184 -10.64 -7.85 -7.78
CA LEU A 184 -10.11 -9.20 -7.58
C LEU A 184 -9.44 -9.74 -8.85
N ALA A 185 -10.06 -9.59 -10.01
CA ALA A 185 -9.51 -10.06 -11.28
C ALA A 185 -8.18 -9.36 -11.62
N GLU A 186 -8.08 -8.06 -11.39
CA GLU A 186 -6.83 -7.30 -11.54
C GLU A 186 -5.71 -7.92 -10.70
N ARG A 187 -5.97 -8.19 -9.41
CA ARG A 187 -4.97 -8.77 -8.49
C ARG A 187 -4.62 -10.21 -8.82
N ARG A 188 -5.57 -11.00 -9.32
CA ARG A 188 -5.32 -12.38 -9.78
C ARG A 188 -4.42 -12.45 -11.01
N ASN A 189 -4.38 -11.39 -11.81
CA ASN A 189 -3.55 -11.31 -13.01
C ASN A 189 -2.13 -10.80 -12.73
N GLU A 190 -1.83 -10.41 -11.49
CA GLU A 190 -0.50 -9.98 -11.09
C GLU A 190 0.47 -11.18 -10.95
N PRO A 191 1.76 -11.03 -11.30
CA PRO A 191 2.72 -12.13 -11.30
C PRO A 191 3.02 -12.69 -9.90
N TRP A 192 2.68 -11.95 -8.85
CA TRP A 192 2.86 -12.39 -7.46
C TRP A 192 1.66 -13.20 -6.93
N PHE A 193 0.54 -13.25 -7.67
CA PHE A 193 -0.65 -13.95 -7.21
C PHE A 193 -0.40 -15.45 -7.05
N ASP A 194 -0.76 -15.96 -5.88
CA ASP A 194 -0.76 -17.39 -5.59
C ASP A 194 -2.03 -17.77 -4.80
N PRO A 195 -2.92 -18.63 -5.35
CA PRO A 195 -4.12 -19.06 -4.65
C PRO A 195 -3.81 -19.81 -3.34
N ALA A 196 -2.67 -20.49 -3.24
CA ALA A 196 -2.25 -21.15 -2.01
C ALA A 196 -1.75 -20.16 -0.94
N GLY A 197 -1.55 -18.88 -1.32
CA GLY A 197 -1.22 -17.78 -0.42
C GLY A 197 -2.45 -17.03 0.12
N LEU A 198 -3.67 -17.41 -0.28
CA LEU A 198 -4.91 -16.81 0.20
C LEU A 198 -5.65 -17.80 1.10
N PHE A 199 -5.66 -17.52 2.40
CA PHE A 199 -6.27 -18.35 3.44
C PHE A 199 -7.67 -17.85 3.79
N LEU A 200 -8.62 -18.78 3.84
CA LEU A 200 -10.04 -18.52 4.06
C LEU A 200 -10.51 -19.31 5.29
N ALA A 201 -11.08 -18.61 6.28
CA ALA A 201 -11.62 -19.19 7.50
C ALA A 201 -13.15 -19.28 7.42
N PHE A 202 -13.68 -20.50 7.48
CA PHE A 202 -15.12 -20.79 7.39
C PHE A 202 -15.68 -21.29 8.71
N ASP A 203 -16.95 -21.00 8.96
CA ASP A 203 -17.70 -21.60 10.06
C ASP A 203 -17.92 -23.10 9.79
N GLU A 204 -17.47 -23.97 10.69
CA GLU A 204 -17.64 -25.42 10.54
C GLU A 204 -19.08 -25.89 10.72
N ALA A 205 -19.87 -25.19 11.54
CA ALA A 205 -21.25 -25.54 11.78
C ALA A 205 -22.15 -25.15 10.60
N ASP A 206 -21.69 -24.21 9.77
CA ASP A 206 -22.45 -23.70 8.64
C ASP A 206 -22.15 -24.46 7.34
N ARG A 207 -23.12 -25.26 6.90
CA ARG A 207 -23.05 -26.00 5.63
C ARG A 207 -23.19 -25.12 4.39
N THR A 208 -23.60 -23.86 4.55
CA THR A 208 -23.68 -22.90 3.43
C THR A 208 -22.31 -22.36 3.02
N GLY A 209 -21.28 -22.59 3.85
CA GLY A 209 -19.92 -22.16 3.53
C GLY A 209 -19.66 -20.68 3.85
N LYS A 210 -20.27 -20.17 4.93
CA LYS A 210 -20.07 -18.80 5.38
C LYS A 210 -18.61 -18.52 5.75
N LEU A 211 -18.02 -17.54 5.07
CA LEU A 211 -16.69 -17.03 5.34
C LEU A 211 -16.72 -16.09 6.54
N LEU A 212 -15.83 -16.32 7.50
CA LEU A 212 -15.67 -15.53 8.72
C LEU A 212 -14.52 -14.52 8.61
N GLY A 213 -13.53 -14.82 7.77
CA GLY A 213 -12.36 -14.00 7.58
C GLY A 213 -11.38 -14.61 6.58
N PHE A 214 -10.43 -13.81 6.14
CA PHE A 214 -9.38 -14.24 5.24
C PHE A 214 -8.06 -13.56 5.54
N HIS A 215 -6.97 -14.17 5.08
CA HIS A 215 -5.65 -13.57 5.01
C HIS A 215 -5.03 -13.87 3.67
N TRP A 216 -4.85 -12.82 2.88
CA TRP A 216 -4.13 -12.83 1.62
C TRP A 216 -2.67 -12.48 1.89
N THR A 217 -1.77 -13.41 1.57
CA THR A 217 -0.32 -13.19 1.62
C THR A 217 0.23 -12.87 0.23
N LYS A 218 1.25 -12.02 0.17
CA LYS A 218 2.01 -11.71 -1.05
C LYS A 218 3.48 -12.07 -0.83
N VAL A 219 4.12 -12.61 -1.86
CA VAL A 219 5.58 -12.75 -1.92
C VAL A 219 6.06 -11.75 -2.96
N HIS A 220 7.01 -10.88 -2.60
CA HIS A 220 7.51 -9.87 -3.53
C HIS A 220 8.48 -10.51 -4.53
N PRO A 221 8.18 -10.53 -5.85
CA PRO A 221 9.06 -11.15 -6.84
C PRO A 221 10.40 -10.42 -6.98
N ASP A 222 10.40 -9.10 -6.80
CA ASP A 222 11.58 -8.25 -6.95
C ASP A 222 12.37 -8.05 -5.65
N GLN A 223 11.91 -8.61 -4.53
CA GLN A 223 12.57 -8.50 -3.22
C GLN A 223 12.72 -9.88 -2.58
N PRO A 224 13.83 -10.60 -2.87
CA PRO A 224 14.06 -11.94 -2.36
C PRO A 224 13.96 -12.01 -0.83
N GLY A 225 13.18 -12.96 -0.33
CA GLY A 225 12.97 -13.15 1.11
C GLY A 225 11.92 -12.24 1.74
N LEU A 226 11.22 -11.41 0.97
CA LEU A 226 10.18 -10.54 1.50
C LEU A 226 8.77 -11.09 1.21
N GLY A 227 8.04 -11.37 2.29
CA GLY A 227 6.61 -11.62 2.29
C GLY A 227 5.82 -10.44 2.83
N GLU A 228 4.52 -10.43 2.58
CA GLU A 228 3.62 -9.36 3.00
C GLU A 228 2.30 -9.96 3.49
N VAL A 229 1.80 -9.43 4.61
CA VAL A 229 0.38 -9.53 4.98
C VAL A 229 -0.36 -8.53 4.11
N TYR A 230 -0.79 -8.98 2.92
CA TYR A 230 -1.31 -8.10 1.88
C TYR A 230 -2.70 -7.58 2.24
N VAL A 231 -3.61 -8.49 2.62
CA VAL A 231 -4.92 -8.11 3.15
C VAL A 231 -5.31 -9.10 4.24
N VAL A 232 -5.74 -8.59 5.40
CA VAL A 232 -6.39 -9.41 6.44
C VAL A 232 -7.74 -8.79 6.78
N GLY A 233 -8.81 -9.55 6.55
CA GLY A 233 -10.18 -9.10 6.79
C GLY A 233 -10.92 -10.12 7.65
N VAL A 234 -11.65 -9.63 8.66
CA VAL A 234 -12.54 -10.45 9.48
C VAL A 234 -13.93 -9.83 9.44
N ASP A 235 -14.93 -10.64 9.12
CA ASP A 235 -16.33 -10.24 9.13
C ASP A 235 -16.65 -9.59 10.49
N PRO A 236 -17.21 -8.37 10.54
CA PRO A 236 -17.59 -7.72 11.80
C PRO A 236 -18.37 -8.61 12.77
N ALA A 237 -19.23 -9.52 12.26
CA ALA A 237 -19.98 -10.47 13.08
C ALA A 237 -19.12 -11.58 13.73
N ALA A 238 -17.88 -11.76 13.27
CA ALA A 238 -16.92 -12.76 13.76
C ALA A 238 -15.72 -12.13 14.49
N GLN A 239 -15.66 -10.80 14.62
CA GLN A 239 -14.59 -10.10 15.34
C GLN A 239 -14.60 -10.38 16.85
N GLY A 240 -13.50 -10.06 17.53
CA GLY A 240 -13.35 -10.27 18.98
C GLY A 240 -13.10 -11.72 19.42
N ARG A 241 -13.12 -12.69 18.49
CA ARG A 241 -12.93 -14.13 18.78
C ARG A 241 -11.51 -14.65 18.55
N GLY A 242 -10.55 -13.77 18.29
CA GLY A 242 -9.16 -14.13 17.97
C GLY A 242 -8.90 -14.44 16.49
N MET A 243 -9.88 -14.27 15.60
CA MET A 243 -9.75 -14.63 14.18
C MET A 243 -8.60 -13.94 13.46
N GLY A 244 -8.48 -12.61 13.62
CA GLY A 244 -7.40 -11.87 12.98
C GLY A 244 -6.03 -12.43 13.38
N ARG A 245 -5.82 -12.68 14.68
CA ARG A 245 -4.58 -13.26 15.19
C ARG A 245 -4.29 -14.64 14.59
N MET A 246 -5.28 -15.54 14.57
CA MET A 246 -5.14 -16.89 14.01
C MET A 246 -4.81 -16.83 12.51
N LEU A 247 -5.56 -16.05 11.73
CA LEU A 247 -5.35 -15.90 10.29
C LEU A 247 -3.97 -15.29 9.98
N THR A 248 -3.57 -14.24 10.69
CA THR A 248 -2.25 -13.63 10.53
C THR A 248 -1.14 -14.64 10.84
N ALA A 249 -1.26 -15.40 11.93
CA ALA A 249 -0.30 -16.44 12.29
C ALA A 249 -0.16 -17.54 11.22
N ILE A 250 -1.28 -18.05 10.69
CA ILE A 250 -1.28 -19.04 9.59
C ILE A 250 -0.53 -18.53 8.37
N GLY A 251 -0.78 -17.27 7.98
CA GLY A 251 -0.09 -16.69 6.83
C GLY A 251 1.40 -16.46 7.08
N ILE A 252 1.80 -16.06 8.30
CA ILE A 252 3.21 -15.94 8.68
C ILE A 252 3.92 -17.29 8.57
N GLU A 253 3.32 -18.37 9.09
CA GLU A 253 3.89 -19.72 8.98
C GLU A 253 3.99 -20.19 7.52
N SER A 254 2.99 -19.86 6.69
CA SER A 254 3.04 -20.12 5.26
C SER A 254 4.21 -19.39 4.59
N LEU A 255 4.35 -18.09 4.83
CA LEU A 255 5.43 -17.26 4.30
C LEU A 255 6.79 -17.76 4.79
N ALA A 256 6.92 -18.13 6.07
CA ALA A 256 8.16 -18.67 6.63
C ALA A 256 8.60 -19.95 5.90
N ARG A 257 7.66 -20.86 5.60
CA ARG A 257 7.96 -22.06 4.81
C ARG A 257 8.40 -21.74 3.38
N ARG A 258 7.68 -20.82 2.72
CA ARG A 258 7.95 -20.42 1.32
C ARG A 258 9.28 -19.69 1.16
N LEU A 259 9.68 -18.93 2.18
CA LEU A 259 10.87 -18.09 2.18
C LEU A 259 12.02 -18.70 2.98
N ALA A 260 11.92 -19.97 3.38
CA ALA A 260 12.91 -20.64 4.24
C ALA A 260 14.33 -20.66 3.65
N GLY A 261 14.46 -20.64 2.32
CA GLY A 261 15.74 -20.61 1.63
C GLY A 261 16.38 -19.22 1.54
N SER A 262 15.67 -18.16 1.93
CA SER A 262 16.18 -16.80 1.86
C SER A 262 17.10 -16.48 3.05
N PRO A 263 18.14 -15.65 2.87
CA PRO A 263 19.07 -15.34 3.94
C PRO A 263 18.43 -14.50 5.06
N ASP A 264 17.52 -13.60 4.74
CA ASP A 264 16.83 -12.76 5.75
C ASP A 264 15.31 -12.73 5.50
N PRO A 265 14.60 -13.85 5.74
CA PRO A 265 13.20 -13.94 5.43
C PRO A 265 12.41 -13.04 6.39
N THR A 266 11.67 -12.11 5.81
CA THR A 266 10.97 -11.05 6.53
C THR A 266 9.53 -10.97 6.04
N VAL A 267 8.60 -10.69 6.93
CA VAL A 267 7.23 -10.33 6.58
C VAL A 267 6.98 -8.86 6.93
N LEU A 268 6.39 -8.13 5.99
CA LEU A 268 5.91 -6.77 6.20
C LEU A 268 4.39 -6.70 6.22
N LEU A 269 3.86 -5.58 6.70
CA LEU A 269 2.46 -5.20 6.58
C LEU A 269 2.33 -3.68 6.63
N TYR A 270 1.21 -3.16 6.15
CA TYR A 270 0.81 -1.77 6.32
C TYR A 270 -0.44 -1.69 7.20
N VAL A 271 -0.48 -0.71 8.10
CA VAL A 271 -1.62 -0.50 9.01
C VAL A 271 -1.75 0.97 9.36
N GLU A 272 -2.98 1.49 9.36
CA GLU A 272 -3.24 2.86 9.84
C GLU A 272 -2.81 3.00 11.31
N SER A 273 -2.14 4.10 11.61
CA SER A 273 -1.64 4.40 12.96
C SER A 273 -2.73 4.49 14.02
N ASP A 274 -3.93 4.93 13.64
CA ASP A 274 -5.10 5.06 14.51
C ASP A 274 -5.88 3.75 14.69
N ASN A 275 -5.58 2.71 13.90
CA ASN A 275 -6.10 1.35 14.10
C ASN A 275 -5.36 0.64 15.24
N VAL A 276 -5.55 1.15 16.46
CA VAL A 276 -4.88 0.69 17.68
C VAL A 276 -5.11 -0.82 17.91
N ALA A 277 -6.26 -1.36 17.51
CA ALA A 277 -6.57 -2.78 17.65
C ALA A 277 -5.70 -3.67 16.73
N ALA A 278 -5.57 -3.30 15.45
CA ALA A 278 -4.71 -4.00 14.51
C ALA A 278 -3.23 -3.86 14.89
N VAL A 279 -2.77 -2.64 15.20
CA VAL A 279 -1.39 -2.38 15.65
C VAL A 279 -1.03 -3.25 16.86
N ARG A 280 -1.88 -3.31 17.89
CA ARG A 280 -1.66 -4.20 19.06
C ARG A 280 -1.64 -5.68 18.69
N THR A 281 -2.43 -6.10 17.71
CA THR A 281 -2.44 -7.49 17.23
C THR A 281 -1.10 -7.84 16.58
N TYR A 282 -0.59 -6.97 15.72
CA TYR A 282 0.71 -7.16 15.06
C TYR A 282 1.87 -7.09 16.05
N GLN A 283 1.86 -6.15 17.00
CA GLN A 283 2.88 -6.08 18.06
C GLN A 283 2.96 -7.36 18.89
N ARG A 284 1.81 -7.96 19.25
CA ARG A 284 1.77 -9.26 19.96
C ARG A 284 2.29 -10.42 19.10
N LEU A 285 2.20 -10.28 17.79
CA LEU A 285 2.81 -11.19 16.82
C LEU A 285 4.26 -10.79 16.51
N GLY A 286 4.92 -9.96 17.32
CA GLY A 286 6.35 -9.66 17.19
C GLY A 286 6.70 -8.70 16.04
N PHE A 287 5.72 -8.03 15.45
CA PHE A 287 5.99 -6.94 14.51
C PHE A 287 6.44 -5.68 15.25
N SER A 288 7.39 -4.98 14.66
CA SER A 288 7.81 -3.63 15.06
C SER A 288 7.66 -2.67 13.87
N THR A 289 7.42 -1.40 14.15
CA THR A 289 7.42 -0.35 13.12
C THR A 289 8.79 -0.32 12.43
N TYR A 290 8.78 -0.37 11.10
CA TYR A 290 9.96 -0.28 10.25
C TYR A 290 10.07 1.10 9.61
N SER A 291 8.96 1.60 9.04
CA SER A 291 8.85 2.94 8.48
C SER A 291 7.43 3.49 8.65
N VAL A 292 7.29 4.80 8.43
CA VAL A 292 5.98 5.48 8.45
C VAL A 292 5.84 6.23 7.15
N ASP A 293 4.72 6.04 6.48
CA ASP A 293 4.30 6.88 5.36
C ASP A 293 3.30 7.91 5.89
N THR A 294 3.50 9.18 5.54
CA THR A 294 2.65 10.27 6.05
C THR A 294 1.93 10.96 4.91
N ALA A 295 0.61 11.12 5.04
CA ALA A 295 -0.15 12.02 4.20
C ALA A 295 -0.14 13.43 4.80
N TYR A 296 0.32 14.41 4.02
CA TYR A 296 0.28 15.82 4.37
C TYR A 296 -0.85 16.53 3.63
N ALA A 297 -1.52 17.48 4.28
CA ALA A 297 -2.55 18.32 3.66
C ALA A 297 -2.40 19.78 4.10
N ALA A 298 -3.08 20.69 3.40
CA ALA A 298 -3.28 22.03 3.93
C ALA A 298 -3.96 21.94 5.31
N ALA A 299 -3.55 22.78 6.25
CA ALA A 299 -4.21 22.85 7.55
C ALA A 299 -5.69 23.22 7.34
N PRO A 300 -6.64 22.59 8.07
CA PRO A 300 -8.02 23.06 8.09
C PRO A 300 -8.04 24.53 8.52
N GLU A 301 -8.84 25.35 7.84
CA GLU A 301 -9.16 26.71 8.29
C GLU A 301 -9.89 26.71 9.64
#